data_AF-A0A7S1Y8I5-F1
#
_entry.id   AF-A0A7S1Y8I5-F1
#
_cell.length_a   1.000
_cell.length_b   1.000
_cell.length_c   1.000
_cell.angle_alpha   90.00
_cell.angle_beta   90.00
_cell.angle_gamma   90.00
#
_symmetry.space_group_name_H-M   'P 1'
#
loop_
_entity.id
_entity.type
_entity.pdbx_description
1 polymer ?
#
loop_
_entity_poly.entity_id
_entity_poly.type
_entity_poly.pdbx_seq_one_letter_code
_entity_poly.pdbx_strand_id
1 'polypeptide(L)'
;TDRVLWRVCEAPLDTSTSLVSPRVLREDDLHPRPMCVSTTVDEYASIPCLGSDHIPVTAKLTVDYRLVDGAARAEVRASVVEALRRDRDNADNAAVPHCTSSTNLVALRSDEGGCRRTVTVTNDGEVDADLRFVPLPDATSCDPLPDWLSVTPAGMRLAPGTSAPFSFTLHPSALRRDEPNESILILHVDGGPDLFMFASVDSPDAQQPCPSTPAAAESAALPPELAALFTSPGPVAAAFASLAPTQRSVVQSFLESLAVDP
;
A
#
# COMPACT_ATOMS: atom_id res chain seq x y z
N THR A 1 18.82 -46.51 45.20
CA THR A 1 18.36 -45.37 46.03
C THR A 1 19.15 -44.16 45.57
N ASP A 2 18.76 -43.61 44.44
CA ASP A 2 19.48 -42.51 43.81
C ASP A 2 18.90 -41.20 44.29
N ARG A 3 19.65 -40.49 45.14
CA ARG A 3 19.33 -39.14 45.57
C ARG A 3 19.84 -38.17 44.51
N VAL A 4 18.93 -37.62 43.71
CA VAL A 4 19.23 -36.49 42.83
C VAL A 4 19.27 -35.23 43.69
N LEU A 5 20.47 -34.67 43.83
CA LEU A 5 20.75 -33.44 44.57
C LEU A 5 20.48 -32.27 43.63
N TRP A 6 19.33 -31.60 43.78
CA TRP A 6 19.05 -30.38 43.03
C TRP A 6 19.87 -29.23 43.63
N ARG A 7 20.94 -28.84 42.93
CA ARG A 7 21.66 -27.60 43.18
C ARG A 7 20.91 -26.50 42.44
N VAL A 8 20.24 -25.61 43.18
CA VAL A 8 19.70 -24.37 42.62
C VAL A 8 20.91 -23.51 42.23
N CYS A 9 21.22 -23.46 40.94
CA CYS A 9 22.15 -22.46 40.42
C CYS A 9 21.40 -21.12 40.42
N GLU A 10 21.69 -20.29 41.43
CA GLU A 10 21.34 -18.86 41.42
C GLU A 10 22.13 -18.17 40.29
N ALA A 11 21.56 -18.13 39.09
CA ALA A 11 21.90 -17.07 38.16
C ALA A 11 21.01 -15.87 38.51
N PRO A 12 21.57 -14.67 38.76
CA PRO A 12 20.76 -13.50 39.07
C PRO A 12 19.88 -13.18 37.87
N LEU A 13 18.56 -13.17 38.10
CA LEU A 13 17.59 -12.60 37.18
C LEU A 13 17.84 -11.09 37.12
N ASP A 14 18.63 -10.67 36.14
CA ASP A 14 18.86 -9.26 35.84
C ASP A 14 17.55 -8.66 35.30
N THR A 15 16.79 -8.05 36.19
CA THR A 15 15.48 -7.41 35.91
C THR A 15 15.63 -6.01 35.31
N SER A 16 16.83 -5.62 34.90
CA SER A 16 17.11 -4.29 34.36
C SER A 16 17.48 -4.35 32.87
N THR A 17 16.49 -4.43 31.99
CA THR A 17 16.63 -3.84 30.64
C THR A 17 15.27 -3.58 30.00
N SER A 18 14.69 -2.44 30.37
CA SER A 18 13.88 -1.65 29.45
C SER A 18 14.79 -1.10 28.34
N LEU A 19 14.22 -0.97 27.14
CA LEU A 19 14.78 -0.51 25.86
C LEU A 19 15.04 -1.67 24.89
N VAL A 20 14.08 -1.80 23.98
CA VAL A 20 14.06 -2.71 22.83
C VAL A 20 15.16 -2.29 21.85
N SER A 21 16.38 -2.72 22.13
CA SER A 21 17.39 -2.87 21.08
C SER A 21 17.17 -4.23 20.41
N PRO A 22 17.43 -4.37 19.11
CA PRO A 22 17.36 -5.67 18.43
C PRO A 22 18.41 -6.60 19.04
N ARG A 23 18.03 -7.40 20.03
CA ARG A 23 18.88 -8.47 20.58
C ARG A 23 19.06 -9.52 19.49
N VAL A 24 20.28 -9.57 18.95
CA VAL A 24 20.82 -10.74 18.26
C VAL A 24 20.64 -11.93 19.21
N LEU A 25 19.87 -12.93 18.79
CA LEU A 25 19.65 -14.14 19.56
C LEU A 25 21.01 -14.79 19.84
N ARG A 26 21.34 -14.99 21.12
CA ARG A 26 22.54 -15.76 21.50
C ARG A 26 22.22 -17.25 21.34
N GLU A 27 23.22 -18.09 21.09
CA GLU A 27 23.04 -19.56 21.01
C GLU A 27 22.32 -20.12 22.26
N ASP A 28 22.49 -19.47 23.42
CA ASP A 28 21.80 -19.80 24.68
C ASP A 28 20.26 -19.61 24.67
N ASP A 29 19.70 -18.99 23.63
CA ASP A 29 18.25 -18.80 23.46
C ASP A 29 17.59 -19.97 22.69
N LEU A 30 18.37 -20.90 22.13
CA LEU A 30 17.88 -22.10 21.44
C LEU A 30 17.52 -23.24 22.38
N HIS A 31 17.98 -23.19 23.63
CA HIS A 31 17.64 -24.21 24.61
C HIS A 31 16.20 -24.03 25.11
N PRO A 32 15.43 -25.13 25.22
CA PRO A 32 14.07 -25.07 25.70
C PRO A 32 14.04 -24.48 27.11
N ARG A 33 13.30 -23.37 27.27
CA ARG A 33 13.18 -22.70 28.57
C ARG A 33 11.89 -23.14 29.26
N PRO A 34 11.95 -23.61 30.52
CA PRO A 34 10.75 -23.86 31.30
C PRO A 34 10.09 -22.52 31.61
N MET A 35 8.85 -22.34 31.15
CA MET A 35 8.00 -21.23 31.55
C MET A 35 7.04 -21.75 32.63
N CYS A 36 7.18 -21.26 33.85
CA CYS A 36 6.27 -21.58 34.95
C CYS A 36 4.85 -21.11 34.58
N VAL A 37 3.88 -22.02 34.67
CA VAL A 37 2.47 -21.76 34.36
C VAL A 37 1.67 -21.60 35.65
N SER A 38 1.92 -22.45 36.63
CA SER A 38 1.29 -22.40 37.95
C SER A 38 2.20 -22.99 39.01
N THR A 39 2.07 -22.47 40.22
CA THR A 39 2.72 -23.00 41.42
C THR A 39 1.67 -23.19 42.49
N THR A 40 1.55 -24.40 43.03
CA THR A 40 0.71 -24.71 44.18
C THR A 40 1.57 -25.11 45.36
N VAL A 41 1.20 -24.62 46.55
CA VAL A 41 1.84 -25.01 47.81
C VAL A 41 1.05 -26.18 48.37
N ASP A 42 1.67 -27.35 48.40
CA ASP A 42 0.99 -28.57 48.87
C ASP A 42 1.17 -28.75 50.37
N GLU A 43 2.36 -28.46 50.88
CA GLU A 43 2.70 -28.58 52.29
C GLU A 43 3.57 -27.39 52.72
N TYR A 44 3.30 -26.85 53.90
CA TYR A 44 4.08 -25.78 54.51
C TYR A 44 4.20 -26.04 56.00
N ALA A 45 5.44 -26.13 56.48
CA ALA A 45 5.72 -26.38 57.89
C ALA A 45 6.88 -25.51 58.37
N SER A 46 6.78 -25.01 59.60
CA SER A 46 7.91 -24.41 60.30
C SER A 46 8.65 -25.47 61.09
N ILE A 47 9.98 -25.40 61.09
CA ILE A 47 10.82 -26.26 61.93
C ILE A 47 11.03 -25.54 63.26
N PRO A 48 10.62 -26.12 64.40
CA PRO A 48 10.82 -25.48 65.70
C PRO A 48 12.31 -25.28 66.00
N CYS A 49 12.73 -24.03 66.21
CA CYS A 49 14.08 -23.69 66.66
C CYS A 49 13.98 -22.81 67.92
N LEU A 50 14.60 -23.27 69.01
CA LEU A 50 14.59 -22.55 70.28
C LEU A 50 15.67 -21.46 70.27
N GLY A 51 15.25 -20.21 70.46
CA GLY A 51 16.14 -19.06 70.68
C GLY A 51 16.54 -18.27 69.43
N SER A 52 15.95 -18.56 68.27
CA SER A 52 16.08 -17.77 67.04
C SER A 52 14.73 -17.14 66.69
N ASP A 53 14.70 -15.85 66.42
CA ASP A 53 13.54 -15.11 65.89
C ASP A 53 13.30 -15.39 64.40
N HIS A 54 14.30 -15.94 63.71
CA HIS A 54 14.18 -16.49 62.36
C HIS A 54 13.89 -17.99 62.42
N ILE A 55 12.63 -18.37 62.18
CA ILE A 55 12.17 -19.77 62.15
C ILE A 55 12.33 -20.32 60.73
N PRO A 56 13.16 -21.36 60.52
CA PRO A 56 13.28 -21.98 59.21
C PRO A 56 11.97 -22.67 58.83
N VAL A 57 11.61 -22.56 57.56
CA VAL A 57 10.39 -23.14 57.01
C VAL A 57 10.73 -24.12 55.89
N THR A 58 9.93 -25.17 55.80
CA THR A 58 9.95 -26.14 54.71
C THR A 58 8.63 -26.05 53.96
N ALA A 59 8.71 -25.91 52.63
CA ALA A 59 7.55 -25.92 51.76
C ALA A 59 7.74 -27.00 50.69
N LYS A 60 6.65 -27.71 50.38
CA LYS A 60 6.54 -28.60 49.23
C LYS A 60 5.67 -27.91 48.20
N LEU A 61 6.24 -27.69 47.02
CA LEU A 61 5.63 -26.95 45.93
C LEU A 61 5.46 -27.91 44.75
N THR A 62 4.28 -27.93 44.16
CA THR A 62 4.07 -28.49 42.83
C THR A 62 4.12 -27.33 41.83
N VAL A 63 5.02 -27.44 40.84
CA VAL A 63 5.24 -26.42 39.82
C VAL A 63 4.91 -27.03 38.47
N ASP A 64 3.87 -26.51 37.83
CA ASP A 64 3.58 -26.83 36.43
C ASP A 64 4.35 -25.88 35.54
N TYR A 65 5.17 -26.43 34.64
CA TYR A 65 5.88 -25.65 33.64
C TYR A 65 5.57 -26.15 32.24
N ARG A 66 5.57 -25.23 31.28
CA ARG A 66 5.56 -25.55 29.85
C ARG A 66 6.97 -25.42 29.33
N LEU A 67 7.43 -26.45 28.63
CA LEU A 67 8.67 -26.40 27.90
C LEU A 67 8.40 -25.69 26.56
N VAL A 68 8.96 -24.51 26.37
CA VAL A 68 8.86 -23.81 25.08
C VAL A 68 10.09 -24.18 24.25
N ASP A 69 9.86 -24.80 23.10
CA ASP A 69 10.92 -25.06 22.13
C ASP A 69 11.46 -23.73 21.58
N GLY A 70 12.73 -23.46 21.89
CA GLY A 70 13.41 -22.24 21.46
C GLY A 70 13.52 -22.15 19.94
N ALA A 71 13.71 -23.27 19.25
CA ALA A 71 13.82 -23.32 17.80
C ALA A 71 12.47 -23.01 17.14
N ALA A 72 11.40 -23.71 17.54
CA ALA A 72 10.06 -23.46 17.02
C ALA A 72 9.59 -22.02 17.34
N ARG A 73 9.92 -21.50 18.53
CA ARG A 73 9.62 -20.11 18.89
C ARG A 73 10.38 -19.11 18.02
N ALA A 74 11.65 -19.36 17.73
CA ALA A 74 12.46 -18.49 16.88
C ALA A 74 11.91 -18.47 15.44
N GLU A 75 11.50 -19.61 14.91
CA GLU A 75 10.86 -19.73 13.59
C GLU A 75 9.55 -18.95 13.52
N VAL A 76 8.64 -19.17 14.49
CA VAL A 76 7.37 -18.42 14.56
C VAL A 76 7.62 -16.93 14.73
N ARG A 77 8.62 -16.54 15.53
CA ARG A 77 8.98 -15.13 15.67
C ARG A 77 9.47 -14.54 14.35
N ALA A 78 10.32 -15.25 13.62
CA ALA A 78 10.83 -14.79 12.32
C ALA A 78 9.68 -14.64 11.32
N SER A 79 8.77 -15.60 11.23
CA SER A 79 7.63 -15.52 10.31
C SER A 79 6.67 -14.38 10.66
N VAL A 80 6.40 -14.14 11.94
CA VAL A 80 5.58 -13.00 12.39
C VAL A 80 6.26 -11.67 12.09
N VAL A 81 7.57 -11.56 12.31
CA VAL A 81 8.32 -10.33 12.00
C VAL A 81 8.29 -10.03 10.50
N GLU A 82 8.49 -11.04 9.66
CA GLU A 82 8.41 -10.87 8.20
C GLU A 82 6.98 -10.52 7.74
N ALA A 83 5.95 -11.12 8.34
CA ALA A 83 4.56 -10.75 8.05
C ALA A 83 4.29 -9.28 8.41
N LEU A 84 4.68 -8.84 9.61
CA LEU A 84 4.52 -7.44 10.05
C LEU A 84 5.29 -6.46 9.15
N ARG A 85 6.47 -6.86 8.67
CA ARG A 85 7.25 -6.06 7.72
C ARG A 85 6.49 -5.90 6.41
N ARG A 86 5.96 -6.99 5.84
CA ARG A 86 5.14 -6.93 4.62
C ARG A 86 3.88 -6.09 4.79
N ASP A 87 3.18 -6.25 5.91
CA ASP A 87 1.98 -5.47 6.20
C ASP A 87 2.30 -3.98 6.27
N ARG A 88 3.45 -3.63 6.86
CA ARG A 88 3.95 -2.26 6.88
C ARG A 88 4.33 -1.76 5.48
N ASP A 89 5.10 -2.55 4.73
CA ASP A 89 5.51 -2.16 3.37
C ASP A 89 4.28 -1.95 2.47
N ASN A 90 3.24 -2.78 2.62
CA ASN A 90 1.96 -2.63 1.92
C ASN A 90 1.21 -1.37 2.35
N ALA A 91 1.15 -1.07 3.66
CA ALA A 91 0.52 0.15 4.17
C ALA A 91 1.27 1.41 3.71
N ASP A 92 2.61 1.37 3.70
CA ASP A 92 3.45 2.46 3.23
C ASP A 92 3.23 2.70 1.72
N ASN A 93 3.09 1.63 0.92
CA ASN A 93 2.76 1.73 -0.50
C ASN A 93 1.34 2.26 -0.75
N ALA A 94 0.35 1.81 0.04
CA ALA A 94 -1.03 2.29 -0.07
C ALA A 94 -1.17 3.77 0.31
N ALA A 95 -0.28 4.26 1.17
CA ALA A 95 -0.20 5.67 1.56
C ALA A 95 0.46 6.59 0.51
N VAL A 96 0.93 6.06 -0.61
CA VAL A 96 1.46 6.88 -1.72
C VAL A 96 0.28 7.48 -2.51
N PRO A 97 0.19 8.81 -2.64
CA PRO A 97 -0.89 9.44 -3.40
C PRO A 97 -0.79 9.06 -4.88
N HIS A 98 -1.94 8.76 -5.48
CA HIS A 98 -2.02 8.34 -6.87
C HIS A 98 -3.15 9.07 -7.58
N CYS A 99 -2.84 9.68 -8.73
CA CYS A 99 -3.81 10.42 -9.53
C CYS A 99 -3.75 9.99 -10.98
N THR A 100 -4.90 10.00 -11.65
CA THR A 100 -5.00 9.80 -13.10
C THR A 100 -5.72 10.97 -13.76
N SER A 101 -5.44 11.18 -15.05
CA SER A 101 -6.03 12.23 -15.88
C SER A 101 -6.94 11.61 -16.94
N SER A 102 -8.04 12.29 -17.27
CA SER A 102 -8.96 11.87 -18.33
C SER A 102 -8.30 11.86 -19.71
N THR A 103 -7.27 12.68 -19.91
CA THR A 103 -6.44 12.74 -21.11
C THR A 103 -5.08 13.32 -20.76
N ASN A 104 -4.04 12.87 -21.44
CA ASN A 104 -2.71 13.48 -21.39
C ASN A 104 -2.48 14.48 -22.52
N LEU A 105 -3.43 14.61 -23.45
CA LEU A 105 -3.37 15.54 -24.56
C LEU A 105 -4.36 16.69 -24.37
N VAL A 106 -3.84 17.90 -24.38
CA VAL A 106 -4.56 19.18 -24.32
C VAL A 106 -4.42 19.89 -25.67
N ALA A 107 -5.24 19.46 -26.63
CA ALA A 107 -5.35 20.13 -27.92
C ALA A 107 -6.26 21.36 -27.80
N LEU A 108 -5.70 22.54 -28.01
CA LEU A 108 -6.39 23.82 -28.00
C LEU A 108 -6.51 24.34 -29.43
N ARG A 109 -7.63 24.93 -29.79
CA ARG A 109 -7.81 25.53 -31.12
C ARG A 109 -7.69 27.05 -31.03
N SER A 110 -7.05 27.67 -32.00
CA SER A 110 -7.02 29.14 -32.05
C SER A 110 -8.29 29.66 -32.74
N ASP A 111 -9.42 29.70 -32.03
CA ASP A 111 -10.63 30.40 -32.47
C ASP A 111 -10.72 31.81 -31.87
N GLU A 112 -11.45 32.71 -32.54
CA GLU A 112 -11.52 34.15 -32.21
C GLU A 112 -12.10 34.44 -30.80
N GLY A 113 -12.70 33.45 -30.15
CA GLY A 113 -13.29 33.55 -28.81
C GLY A 113 -12.39 33.11 -27.64
N GLY A 114 -11.19 32.59 -27.93
CA GLY A 114 -10.33 31.96 -26.93
C GLY A 114 -10.79 30.54 -26.60
N CYS A 115 -9.94 29.56 -26.88
CA CYS A 115 -10.28 28.17 -26.63
C CYS A 115 -10.00 27.77 -25.20
N ARG A 116 -10.99 27.14 -24.59
CA ARG A 116 -10.92 26.54 -23.26
C ARG A 116 -11.05 25.02 -23.39
N ARG A 117 -10.10 24.29 -22.83
CA ARG A 117 -10.15 22.82 -22.72
C ARG A 117 -10.14 22.42 -21.26
N THR A 118 -10.95 21.44 -20.91
CA THR A 118 -10.99 20.90 -19.55
C THR A 118 -10.42 19.49 -19.54
N VAL A 119 -9.53 19.21 -18.60
CA VAL A 119 -9.05 17.86 -18.26
C VAL A 119 -9.48 17.57 -16.84
N THR A 120 -10.07 16.40 -16.62
CA THR A 120 -10.44 15.96 -15.28
C THR A 120 -9.30 15.13 -14.71
N VAL A 121 -8.88 15.45 -13.49
CA VAL A 121 -7.93 14.64 -12.72
C VAL A 121 -8.68 13.98 -11.58
N THR A 122 -8.43 12.71 -11.36
CA THR A 122 -9.04 11.87 -10.32
C THR A 122 -7.96 11.41 -9.37
N ASN A 123 -8.20 11.48 -8.06
CA ASN A 123 -7.37 10.82 -7.06
C ASN A 123 -7.89 9.39 -6.86
N ASP A 124 -7.16 8.42 -7.42
CA ASP A 124 -7.47 6.99 -7.33
C ASP A 124 -6.75 6.32 -6.14
N GLY A 125 -5.95 7.07 -5.38
CA GLY A 125 -5.26 6.61 -4.18
C GLY A 125 -6.12 6.62 -2.91
N GLU A 126 -5.56 6.10 -1.81
CA GLU A 126 -6.23 6.03 -0.50
C GLU A 126 -5.98 7.28 0.38
N VAL A 127 -5.07 8.16 -0.02
CA VAL A 127 -4.69 9.38 0.70
C VAL A 127 -5.00 10.64 -0.09
N ASP A 128 -5.11 11.77 0.60
CA ASP A 128 -5.25 13.07 -0.06
C ASP A 128 -4.05 13.36 -0.96
N ALA A 129 -4.29 13.94 -2.13
CA ALA A 129 -3.27 14.32 -3.10
C ALA A 129 -3.23 15.84 -3.28
N ASP A 130 -2.07 16.44 -3.05
CA ASP A 130 -1.81 17.86 -3.34
C ASP A 130 -1.17 17.99 -4.73
N LEU A 131 -1.86 18.71 -5.62
CA LEU A 131 -1.53 18.84 -7.04
C LEU A 131 -1.08 20.27 -7.38
N ARG A 132 0.02 20.41 -8.12
CA ARG A 132 0.48 21.70 -8.66
C ARG A 132 1.26 21.55 -9.96
N PHE A 133 1.18 22.53 -10.85
CA PHE A 133 2.09 22.56 -12.00
C PHE A 133 3.48 23.03 -11.58
N VAL A 134 4.52 22.36 -12.09
CA VAL A 134 5.93 22.68 -11.80
C VAL A 134 6.70 22.98 -13.09
N PRO A 135 7.72 23.87 -13.05
CA PRO A 135 8.54 24.15 -14.21
C PRO A 135 9.35 22.92 -14.63
N LEU A 136 9.66 22.84 -15.92
CA LEU A 136 10.59 21.82 -16.41
C LEU A 136 11.98 22.05 -15.78
N PRO A 137 12.73 20.97 -15.47
CA PRO A 137 14.00 21.07 -14.74
C PRO A 137 15.06 21.91 -15.43
N ASP A 138 15.02 22.01 -16.77
CA ASP A 138 15.98 22.77 -17.58
C ASP A 138 15.38 24.07 -18.16
N ALA A 139 14.18 24.48 -17.74
CA ALA A 139 13.57 25.71 -18.22
C ALA A 139 14.28 26.95 -17.66
N THR A 140 14.56 27.92 -18.53
CA THR A 140 15.13 29.23 -18.13
C THR A 140 14.13 30.06 -17.32
N SER A 141 12.83 29.82 -17.50
CA SER A 141 11.74 30.47 -16.77
C SER A 141 11.34 29.66 -15.55
N CYS A 142 11.12 30.32 -14.41
CA CYS A 142 10.53 29.69 -13.22
C CYS A 142 9.03 29.40 -13.38
N ASP A 143 8.41 29.89 -14.46
CA ASP A 143 6.99 29.70 -14.72
C ASP A 143 6.71 28.27 -15.21
N PRO A 144 5.72 27.59 -14.61
CA PRO A 144 5.42 26.19 -14.93
C PRO A 144 4.63 26.01 -16.24
N LEU A 145 4.14 27.10 -16.82
CA LEU A 145 3.30 27.12 -18.00
C LEU A 145 3.90 28.08 -19.04
N PRO A 146 3.77 27.81 -20.35
CA PRO A 146 4.19 28.75 -21.37
C PRO A 146 3.26 29.98 -21.41
N ASP A 147 3.76 31.13 -21.84
CA ASP A 147 3.04 32.42 -21.84
C ASP A 147 1.70 32.41 -22.60
N TRP A 148 1.55 31.50 -23.56
CA TRP A 148 0.32 31.32 -24.35
C TRP A 148 -0.75 30.47 -23.66
N LEU A 149 -0.47 29.91 -22.48
CA LEU A 149 -1.34 28.98 -21.78
C LEU A 149 -1.52 29.37 -20.31
N SER A 150 -2.77 29.42 -19.86
CA SER A 150 -3.09 29.47 -18.43
C SER A 150 -3.94 28.29 -17.99
N VAL A 151 -3.79 27.91 -16.72
CA VAL A 151 -4.56 26.82 -16.12
C VAL A 151 -5.26 27.31 -14.85
N THR A 152 -6.55 26.99 -14.74
CA THR A 152 -7.37 27.26 -13.56
C THR A 152 -8.02 25.97 -13.06
N PRO A 153 -7.85 25.58 -11.79
CA PRO A 153 -6.95 26.17 -10.79
C PRO A 153 -5.47 25.88 -11.10
N ALA A 154 -4.54 26.68 -10.56
CA ALA A 154 -3.10 26.45 -10.71
C ALA A 154 -2.58 25.27 -9.86
N GLY A 155 -3.33 24.91 -8.82
CA GLY A 155 -3.10 23.76 -7.96
C GLY A 155 -4.33 23.49 -7.11
N MET A 156 -4.45 22.28 -6.58
CA MET A 156 -5.56 21.87 -5.75
C MET A 156 -5.25 20.65 -4.89
N ARG A 157 -6.05 20.44 -3.85
CA ARG A 157 -6.05 19.21 -3.07
C ARG A 157 -7.25 18.35 -3.46
N LEU A 158 -7.01 17.07 -3.73
CA LEU A 158 -8.05 16.08 -4.02
C LEU A 158 -8.12 15.04 -2.92
N ALA A 159 -9.32 14.83 -2.39
CA ALA A 159 -9.59 13.73 -1.48
C ALA A 159 -9.64 12.39 -2.24
N PRO A 160 -9.40 11.24 -1.57
CA PRO A 160 -9.52 9.90 -2.15
C PRO A 160 -10.86 9.69 -2.89
N GLY A 161 -10.79 9.13 -4.09
CA GLY A 161 -11.95 8.82 -4.94
C GLY A 161 -12.68 10.04 -5.52
N THR A 162 -12.11 11.25 -5.38
CA THR A 162 -12.70 12.48 -5.94
C THR A 162 -12.01 12.88 -7.23
N SER A 163 -12.77 13.54 -8.10
CA SER A 163 -12.29 14.08 -9.36
C SER A 163 -12.54 15.58 -9.42
N ALA A 164 -11.65 16.32 -10.06
CA ALA A 164 -11.86 17.73 -10.32
C ALA A 164 -11.29 18.20 -11.67
N PRO A 165 -11.91 19.26 -12.27
CA PRO A 165 -11.50 19.77 -13.56
C PRO A 165 -10.37 20.81 -13.47
N PHE A 166 -9.33 20.60 -14.27
CA PHE A 166 -8.37 21.63 -14.66
C PHE A 166 -8.77 22.25 -15.99
N SER A 167 -8.89 23.57 -16.02
CA SER A 167 -9.31 24.33 -17.17
C SER A 167 -8.12 25.06 -17.79
N PHE A 168 -7.75 24.64 -18.99
CA PHE A 168 -6.70 25.22 -19.83
C PHE A 168 -7.30 26.30 -20.72
N THR A 169 -6.72 27.49 -20.71
CA THR A 169 -7.17 28.65 -21.50
C THR A 169 -6.03 29.12 -22.39
N LEU A 170 -6.29 29.21 -23.69
CA LEU A 170 -5.37 29.72 -24.68
C LEU A 170 -5.33 31.25 -24.67
N HIS A 171 -4.14 31.84 -24.77
CA HIS A 171 -3.93 33.27 -24.95
C HIS A 171 -3.37 33.57 -26.35
N PRO A 172 -4.23 33.89 -27.34
CA PRO A 172 -3.80 34.08 -28.73
C PRO A 172 -2.75 35.18 -28.93
N SER A 173 -2.73 36.18 -28.05
CA SER A 173 -1.78 37.30 -28.10
C SER A 173 -0.32 36.90 -27.85
N ALA A 174 -0.09 35.76 -27.19
CA ALA A 174 1.25 35.27 -26.85
C ALA A 174 1.71 34.10 -27.75
N LEU A 175 0.93 33.75 -28.78
CA LEU A 175 1.30 32.69 -29.71
C LEU A 175 2.45 33.13 -30.63
N ARG A 176 3.42 32.23 -30.78
CA ARG A 176 4.49 32.38 -31.79
C ARG A 176 3.91 32.01 -33.15
N ARG A 177 4.09 32.88 -34.15
CA ARG A 177 3.57 32.64 -35.51
C ARG A 177 4.47 31.72 -36.34
N ASP A 178 5.75 31.66 -36.00
CA ASP A 178 6.77 30.99 -36.80
C ASP A 178 7.19 29.62 -36.23
N GLU A 179 6.69 29.25 -35.06
CA GLU A 179 7.02 28.01 -34.34
C GLU A 179 5.76 27.27 -33.89
N PRO A 180 5.79 25.93 -33.81
CA PRO A 180 4.69 25.17 -33.20
C PRO A 180 4.56 25.55 -31.73
N ASN A 181 3.35 25.95 -31.32
CA ASN A 181 3.04 26.24 -29.92
C ASN A 181 2.69 24.91 -29.22
N GLU A 182 3.74 24.15 -28.92
CA GLU A 182 3.67 22.87 -28.22
C GLU A 182 4.46 22.95 -26.93
N SER A 183 3.96 22.33 -25.86
CA SER A 183 4.63 22.28 -24.57
C SER A 183 4.27 21.02 -23.79
N ILE A 184 5.23 20.53 -23.01
CA ILE A 184 4.98 19.51 -21.99
C ILE A 184 4.71 20.23 -20.67
N LEU A 185 3.68 19.80 -19.97
CA LEU A 185 3.28 20.30 -18.66
C LEU A 185 3.48 19.17 -17.64
N ILE A 186 4.04 19.51 -16.50
CA ILE A 186 4.25 18.57 -15.39
C ILE A 186 3.29 18.95 -14.29
N LEU A 187 2.29 18.10 -14.06
CA LEU A 187 1.40 18.19 -12.91
C LEU A 187 1.98 17.32 -11.80
N HIS A 188 2.63 17.98 -10.84
CA HIS A 188 3.28 17.36 -9.71
C HIS A 188 2.27 16.94 -8.65
N VAL A 189 2.42 15.71 -8.16
CA VAL A 189 1.66 15.14 -7.04
C VAL A 189 2.60 15.07 -5.84
N ASP A 190 2.31 15.82 -4.76
CA ASP A 190 3.21 15.84 -3.61
C ASP A 190 3.32 14.45 -2.96
N GLY A 191 4.54 13.91 -2.89
CA GLY A 191 4.79 12.55 -2.39
C GLY A 191 4.37 11.41 -3.33
N GLY A 192 3.90 11.72 -4.55
CA GLY A 192 3.44 10.74 -5.53
C GLY A 192 4.17 10.83 -6.88
N PRO A 193 3.74 10.04 -7.88
CA PRO A 193 4.26 10.13 -9.24
C PRO A 193 3.70 11.36 -9.98
N ASP A 194 4.56 12.04 -10.74
CA ASP A 194 4.16 13.19 -11.57
C ASP A 194 3.34 12.76 -12.79
N LEU A 195 2.39 13.61 -13.20
CA LEU A 195 1.60 13.45 -14.41
C LEU A 195 2.12 14.36 -15.53
N PHE A 196 2.40 13.78 -16.69
CA PHE A 196 2.88 14.50 -17.87
C PHE A 196 1.72 14.74 -18.86
N MET A 197 1.50 16.00 -19.21
CA MET A 197 0.50 16.39 -20.21
C MET A 197 1.16 17.11 -21.38
N PHE A 198 0.71 16.82 -22.59
CA PHE A 198 1.13 17.47 -23.82
C PHE A 198 0.08 18.50 -24.21
N ALA A 199 0.46 19.77 -24.27
CA ALA A 199 -0.38 20.85 -24.76
C ALA A 199 0.07 21.26 -26.15
N SER A 200 -0.87 21.31 -27.09
CA SER A 200 -0.62 21.77 -28.46
C SER A 200 -1.71 22.71 -28.91
N VAL A 201 -1.35 23.66 -29.78
CA VAL A 201 -2.30 24.52 -30.46
C VAL A 201 -2.52 24.01 -31.89
N ASP A 202 -3.71 23.49 -32.16
CA ASP A 202 -4.13 23.11 -33.50
C ASP A 202 -4.30 24.37 -34.34
N SER A 203 -3.53 24.46 -35.43
CA SER A 203 -3.68 25.52 -36.42
C SER A 203 -4.95 25.27 -37.26
N PRO A 204 -5.80 26.28 -37.50
CA PRO A 204 -7.06 26.11 -38.24
C PRO A 204 -6.88 25.67 -39.71
N ASP A 205 -5.66 25.75 -40.26
CA ASP A 205 -5.36 25.34 -41.65
C ASP A 205 -5.08 23.85 -41.83
N ALA A 206 -4.93 23.08 -40.74
CA ALA A 206 -4.91 21.63 -40.80
C ALA A 206 -6.35 21.11 -40.84
N GLN A 207 -7.01 21.19 -42.01
CA GLN A 207 -8.22 20.42 -42.30
C GLN A 207 -7.87 18.93 -42.29
N GLN A 208 -7.77 18.34 -41.10
CA GLN A 208 -7.97 16.92 -40.93
C GLN A 208 -9.47 16.73 -40.71
N PRO A 209 -10.21 16.09 -41.63
CA PRO A 209 -11.63 15.85 -41.43
C PRO A 209 -11.78 15.04 -40.15
N CYS A 210 -12.47 15.62 -39.16
CA CYS A 210 -13.00 14.87 -38.03
C CYS A 210 -13.69 13.63 -38.60
N PRO A 211 -13.32 12.39 -38.23
CA PRO A 211 -14.22 11.28 -38.45
C PRO A 211 -15.48 11.61 -37.65
N SER A 212 -16.57 11.92 -38.37
CA SER A 212 -17.91 11.92 -37.83
C SER A 212 -18.09 10.61 -37.07
N THR A 213 -18.38 10.74 -35.78
CA THR A 213 -18.94 9.75 -34.88
C THR A 213 -19.45 8.49 -35.61
N PRO A 214 -18.82 7.31 -35.48
CA PRO A 214 -19.57 6.10 -35.72
C PRO A 214 -20.60 5.99 -34.61
N ALA A 215 -21.86 6.04 -35.02
CA ALA A 215 -22.99 5.64 -34.19
C ALA A 215 -22.69 4.29 -33.53
N ALA A 216 -22.97 4.22 -32.23
CA ALA A 216 -23.33 3.01 -31.48
C ALA A 216 -22.62 1.73 -31.95
N ALA A 217 -21.37 1.54 -31.54
CA ALA A 217 -20.88 0.19 -31.33
C ALA A 217 -21.56 -0.34 -30.07
N GLU A 218 -22.49 -1.27 -30.26
CA GLU A 218 -23.08 -2.11 -29.22
C GLU A 218 -22.00 -2.53 -28.22
N SER A 219 -22.18 -2.07 -26.99
CA SER A 219 -21.62 -2.71 -25.81
C SER A 219 -22.08 -4.17 -25.85
N ALA A 220 -21.16 -5.06 -26.21
CA ALA A 220 -21.30 -6.49 -26.00
C ALA A 220 -21.37 -6.71 -24.49
N ALA A 221 -22.58 -6.58 -23.94
CA ALA A 221 -22.89 -6.93 -22.58
C ALA A 221 -22.46 -8.38 -22.37
N LEU A 222 -21.63 -8.61 -21.35
CA LEU A 222 -21.36 -9.95 -20.84
C LEU A 222 -22.70 -10.67 -20.64
N PRO A 223 -22.86 -11.91 -21.13
CA PRO A 223 -24.09 -12.66 -20.93
C PRO A 223 -24.41 -12.70 -19.43
N PRO A 224 -25.69 -12.52 -19.04
CA PRO A 224 -26.11 -12.34 -17.64
C PRO A 224 -25.70 -13.50 -16.71
N GLU A 225 -25.30 -14.64 -17.25
CA GLU A 225 -24.75 -15.78 -16.51
C GLU A 225 -23.35 -15.52 -15.94
N LEU A 226 -22.52 -14.68 -16.57
CA LEU A 226 -21.17 -14.36 -16.09
C LEU A 226 -21.15 -13.24 -15.04
N ALA A 227 -22.16 -12.38 -15.01
CA ALA A 227 -22.28 -11.31 -14.00
C ALA A 227 -22.58 -11.86 -12.59
N ALA A 228 -23.19 -13.05 -12.50
CA ALA A 228 -23.51 -13.72 -11.24
C ALA A 228 -22.28 -14.29 -10.50
N LEU A 229 -21.16 -14.50 -11.21
CA LEU A 229 -19.91 -15.01 -10.64
C LEU A 229 -19.18 -13.97 -9.77
N PHE A 230 -19.44 -12.68 -9.99
CA PHE A 230 -18.72 -11.58 -9.33
C PHE A 230 -19.51 -10.92 -8.19
N THR A 231 -20.74 -11.37 -7.92
CA THR A 231 -21.66 -10.72 -6.96
C THR A 231 -22.07 -11.60 -5.78
N SER A 232 -21.55 -12.83 -5.67
CA SER A 232 -21.87 -13.77 -4.59
C SER A 232 -20.63 -14.17 -3.80
N PRO A 233 -20.59 -13.99 -2.46
CA PRO A 233 -19.54 -14.51 -1.60
C PRO A 233 -19.80 -15.99 -1.31
N GLY A 234 -19.69 -16.82 -2.35
CA GLY A 234 -19.69 -18.28 -2.25
C GLY A 234 -18.32 -18.87 -2.58
N PRO A 235 -18.06 -20.16 -2.30
CA PRO A 235 -16.79 -20.78 -2.62
C PRO A 235 -16.62 -20.84 -4.14
N VAL A 236 -15.78 -19.95 -4.68
CA VAL A 236 -15.43 -19.73 -6.09
C VAL A 236 -15.19 -21.04 -6.87
N ALA A 237 -14.71 -22.08 -6.17
CA ALA A 237 -14.49 -23.42 -6.72
C ALA A 237 -15.74 -24.11 -7.27
N ALA A 238 -16.91 -23.94 -6.63
CA ALA A 238 -18.15 -24.60 -7.06
C ALA A 238 -18.75 -23.96 -8.33
N ALA A 239 -18.59 -22.64 -8.47
CA ALA A 239 -19.06 -21.89 -9.62
C ALA A 239 -18.12 -22.06 -10.84
N PHE A 240 -16.82 -22.25 -10.62
CA PHE A 240 -15.91 -22.65 -11.70
C PHE A 240 -16.21 -24.06 -12.22
N ALA A 241 -16.58 -24.98 -11.30
CA ALA A 241 -16.88 -26.37 -11.64
C ALA A 241 -18.21 -26.57 -12.40
N SER A 242 -19.10 -25.57 -12.46
CA SER A 242 -20.34 -25.63 -13.25
C SER A 242 -20.19 -25.09 -14.68
N LEU A 243 -19.09 -24.41 -15.01
CA LEU A 243 -18.84 -23.88 -16.35
C LEU A 243 -18.64 -24.99 -17.38
N ALA A 244 -19.03 -24.73 -18.63
CA ALA A 244 -18.73 -25.61 -19.75
C ALA A 244 -17.19 -25.67 -20.00
N PRO A 245 -16.65 -26.76 -20.58
CA PRO A 245 -15.19 -26.92 -20.75
C PRO A 245 -14.52 -25.77 -21.51
N THR A 246 -15.20 -25.23 -22.52
CA THR A 246 -14.72 -24.08 -23.31
C THR A 246 -14.66 -22.79 -22.49
N GLN A 247 -15.61 -22.58 -21.58
CA GLN A 247 -15.64 -21.41 -20.69
C GLN A 247 -14.56 -21.50 -19.60
N ARG A 248 -14.30 -22.71 -19.06
CA ARG A 248 -13.21 -22.92 -18.10
C ARG A 248 -11.85 -22.59 -18.71
N SER A 249 -11.62 -22.96 -19.97
CA SER A 249 -10.37 -22.66 -20.66
C SER A 249 -10.10 -21.16 -20.76
N VAL A 250 -11.13 -20.35 -21.02
CA VAL A 250 -11.02 -18.89 -21.14
C VAL A 250 -10.79 -18.22 -19.78
N VAL A 251 -11.52 -18.67 -18.75
CA VAL A 251 -11.34 -18.15 -17.39
C VAL A 251 -9.97 -18.55 -16.84
N GLN A 252 -9.51 -19.76 -17.12
CA GLN A 252 -8.21 -20.24 -16.69
C GLN A 252 -7.06 -19.48 -17.39
N SER A 253 -7.15 -19.24 -18.70
CA SER A 253 -6.15 -18.41 -19.40
C SER A 253 -6.11 -16.98 -18.87
N PHE A 254 -7.26 -16.43 -18.46
CA PHE A 254 -7.34 -15.11 -17.87
C PHE A 254 -6.72 -15.06 -16.47
N LEU A 255 -7.01 -16.05 -15.61
CA LEU A 255 -6.39 -16.17 -14.28
C LEU A 255 -4.88 -16.40 -14.36
N GLU A 256 -4.41 -17.20 -15.31
CA GLU A 256 -2.98 -17.42 -15.57
C GLU A 256 -2.30 -16.13 -16.08
N SER A 257 -3.01 -15.28 -16.84
CA SER A 257 -2.50 -13.97 -17.27
C SER A 257 -2.40 -12.94 -16.13
N LEU A 258 -3.24 -13.08 -15.09
CA LEU A 258 -3.19 -12.26 -13.88
C LEU A 258 -2.16 -12.76 -12.87
N ALA A 259 -1.72 -14.01 -13.00
CA ALA A 259 -0.73 -14.65 -12.14
C ALA A 259 0.71 -14.48 -12.63
N VAL A 260 1.00 -13.49 -13.50
CA VAL A 260 2.38 -13.16 -13.90
C VAL A 260 3.06 -12.39 -12.77
N ASP A 261 3.58 -13.20 -11.87
CA ASP A 261 4.66 -13.11 -10.88
C ASP A 261 4.87 -11.85 -9.99
N PRO A 262 5.28 -12.10 -8.72
CA PRO A 262 5.19 -11.22 -7.55
C PRO A 262 6.25 -10.12 -7.42
#